data_AF-A0A7S4T720-F1
#
_entry.id   AF-A0A7S4T720-F1
#
_cell.length_a   1.000
_cell.length_b   1.000
_cell.length_c   1.000
_cell.angle_alpha   90.00
_cell.angle_beta   90.00
_cell.angle_gamma   90.00
#
_symmetry.space_group_name_H-M   'P 1'
#
loop_
_entity.id
_entity.type
_entity.pdbx_description
1 polymer ?
#
loop_
_entity_poly.entity_id
_entity_poly.type
_entity_poly.pdbx_seq_one_letter_code
_entity_poly.pdbx_strand_id
1 'polypeptide(L)'
;MFTLCIMSLSFAKPDASQFGHDEIYFGTKRVHLAQVPGETIKYEHEHWKPSTEKRDIARALSRAVPGCNGRLGACNTDVVIPAIPAVDIVCSSCSNPTQDVSSWPLLLQKPLLKVKEEQYNEAKAFASGVRSAVVKVGENRWFRLKGCGNNDDGFIIRHTKEGIDAKGEPVAPYRDIRGSAFEETAIRELYMSSCVDNVLNPQGVSSCNKSMGYYRYDEPNLPLGPHVTPCCIVEETLGDRRLGTHIMSGIEILLPLLVKEEEIKEEDLLSIFPEKRPGRNSADMLVDTCELMTDYMIAKCSEPPLEGFGMPAEFGGYPDLPRDHTLFGALGSTILPEIAPDECVIPQQWTREGPREADSRWNKVWKENCENLSKCLSKLKEDAPNRKPAILTYLFSRIGYDCGKFMRGLHAMYVKAYTPFGVRESFSTLLFLALPFKFDVYF
;
A
#
# COMPACT_ATOMS: atom_id res chain seq x y z
N MET A 1 -17.25 24.62 41.36
CA MET A 1 -18.39 24.72 40.43
C MET A 1 -17.83 25.15 39.07
N PHE A 2 -17.30 24.19 38.30
CA PHE A 2 -16.80 24.41 36.93
C PHE A 2 -17.55 23.44 36.03
N THR A 3 -18.48 24.00 35.27
CA THR A 3 -19.28 23.30 34.28
C THR A 3 -18.43 23.09 33.03
N LEU A 4 -18.10 21.84 32.72
CA LEU A 4 -17.42 21.48 31.48
C LEU A 4 -18.46 21.51 30.34
N CYS A 5 -18.42 22.56 29.52
CA CYS A 5 -19.17 22.64 28.27
C CYS A 5 -18.60 21.61 27.30
N ILE A 6 -19.23 20.43 27.21
CA ILE A 6 -19.00 19.51 26.10
C ILE A 6 -19.71 20.11 24.88
N MET A 7 -18.95 20.71 23.98
CA MET A 7 -19.44 21.06 22.65
C MET A 7 -19.79 19.77 21.92
N SER A 8 -21.09 19.48 21.85
CA SER A 8 -21.67 18.53 20.91
C SER A 8 -21.33 19.00 19.49
N LEU A 9 -20.26 18.46 18.92
CA LEU A 9 -20.04 18.51 17.47
C LEU A 9 -21.08 17.60 16.84
N SER A 10 -22.24 18.17 16.47
CA SER A 10 -23.18 17.49 15.60
C SER A 10 -22.54 17.33 14.23
N PHE A 11 -21.88 16.21 13.99
CA PHE A 11 -21.53 15.82 12.63
C PHE A 11 -22.84 15.54 11.91
N ALA A 12 -23.22 16.45 11.00
CA ALA A 12 -24.33 16.22 10.09
C ALA A 12 -24.14 14.84 9.45
N LYS A 13 -25.17 13.99 9.52
CA LYS A 13 -25.14 12.71 8.79
C LYS A 13 -24.93 13.07 7.32
N PRO A 14 -23.87 12.58 6.65
CA PRO A 14 -23.78 12.73 5.21
C PRO A 14 -25.06 12.15 4.60
N ASP A 15 -25.67 12.90 3.69
CA ASP A 15 -26.90 12.48 3.03
C ASP A 15 -26.66 11.14 2.34
N ALA A 16 -27.48 10.13 2.70
CA ALA A 16 -27.37 8.77 2.20
C ALA A 16 -27.56 8.69 0.67
N SER A 17 -28.11 9.75 0.06
CA SER A 17 -28.21 9.91 -1.40
C SER A 17 -26.85 10.08 -2.10
N GLN A 18 -25.79 10.49 -1.39
CA GLN A 18 -24.50 10.84 -1.98
C GLN A 18 -23.54 9.65 -2.15
N PHE A 19 -23.70 8.59 -1.35
CA PHE A 19 -22.87 7.39 -1.39
C PHE A 19 -23.71 6.22 -1.92
N GLY A 20 -23.25 5.58 -3.00
CA GLY A 20 -23.84 4.31 -3.46
C GLY A 20 -23.30 3.12 -2.67
N HIS A 21 -23.61 1.89 -3.14
CA HIS A 21 -23.21 0.65 -2.47
C HIS A 21 -21.71 0.33 -2.54
N ASP A 22 -21.00 0.81 -3.55
CA ASP A 22 -19.60 0.41 -3.80
C ASP A 22 -18.62 1.43 -3.21
N GLU A 23 -19.06 2.67 -3.03
CA GLU A 23 -18.27 3.85 -2.72
C GLU A 23 -17.47 3.70 -1.41
N ILE A 24 -18.00 2.93 -0.45
CA ILE A 24 -17.31 2.60 0.81
C ILE A 24 -16.00 1.82 0.57
N TYR A 25 -15.93 1.05 -0.52
CA TYR A 25 -14.75 0.30 -0.94
C TYR A 25 -13.83 1.12 -1.82
N PHE A 26 -14.03 2.43 -1.97
CA PHE A 26 -13.26 3.27 -2.88
C PHE A 26 -12.79 4.57 -2.19
N GLY A 27 -13.57 5.10 -1.25
CA GLY A 27 -13.08 6.12 -0.32
C GLY A 27 -14.17 6.68 0.58
N THR A 28 -13.77 7.28 1.70
CA THR A 28 -14.69 7.78 2.73
C THR A 28 -15.00 9.27 2.64
N LYS A 29 -14.25 10.01 1.81
CA LYS A 29 -14.41 11.46 1.62
C LYS A 29 -14.58 11.75 0.14
N ARG A 30 -15.69 12.39 -0.24
CA ARG A 30 -15.89 12.88 -1.61
C ARG A 30 -14.80 13.90 -1.97
N VAL A 31 -14.33 13.88 -3.21
CA VAL A 31 -13.42 14.89 -3.77
C VAL A 31 -13.96 15.36 -5.10
N HIS A 32 -13.52 16.55 -5.51
CA HIS A 32 -13.89 17.17 -6.76
C HIS A 32 -12.71 17.11 -7.71
N LEU A 33 -12.94 16.67 -8.94
CA LEU A 33 -11.93 16.59 -9.99
C LEU A 33 -12.32 17.53 -11.13
N ALA A 34 -11.35 18.22 -11.70
CA ALA A 34 -11.48 19.00 -12.92
C ALA A 34 -10.53 18.48 -13.98
N GLN A 35 -10.93 18.57 -15.25
CA GLN A 35 -10.03 18.38 -16.38
C GLN A 35 -9.13 19.61 -16.51
N VAL A 36 -7.83 19.39 -16.60
CA VAL A 36 -6.82 20.46 -16.69
C VAL A 36 -5.89 20.24 -17.89
N PRO A 37 -5.15 21.29 -18.33
CA PRO A 37 -4.16 21.15 -19.39
C PRO A 37 -3.08 20.11 -19.09
N GLY A 38 -2.66 19.39 -20.14
CA GLY A 38 -1.62 18.37 -20.09
C GLY A 38 -1.86 17.24 -21.08
N GLU A 39 -1.01 16.24 -21.01
CA GLU A 39 -1.00 15.07 -21.89
C GLU A 39 -1.46 13.82 -21.12
N THR A 40 -2.16 12.93 -21.81
CA THR A 40 -2.42 11.56 -21.34
C THR A 40 -1.55 10.60 -22.11
N ILE A 41 -0.72 9.85 -21.40
CA ILE A 41 0.26 8.94 -21.99
C ILE A 41 -0.17 7.51 -21.65
N LYS A 42 -0.45 6.72 -22.69
CA LYS A 42 -0.84 5.32 -22.53
C LYS A 42 0.38 4.48 -22.14
N TYR A 43 0.18 3.53 -21.24
CA TYR A 43 1.16 2.54 -20.85
C TYR A 43 0.83 1.18 -21.49
N GLU A 44 1.83 0.59 -22.14
CA GLU A 44 1.77 -0.73 -22.78
C GLU A 44 3.02 -1.49 -22.35
N HIS A 45 2.84 -2.56 -21.56
CA HIS A 45 3.91 -3.16 -20.78
C HIS A 45 5.12 -3.59 -21.62
N GLU A 46 4.85 -4.18 -22.79
CA GLU A 46 5.81 -4.64 -23.78
C GLU A 46 6.77 -3.55 -24.29
N HIS A 47 6.38 -2.28 -24.19
CA HIS A 47 7.20 -1.15 -24.61
C HIS A 47 8.18 -0.69 -23.54
N TRP A 48 8.15 -1.27 -22.34
CA TRP A 48 8.96 -0.80 -21.21
C TRP A 48 9.85 -1.92 -20.68
N LYS A 49 11.08 -1.57 -20.29
CA LYS A 49 12.02 -2.51 -19.63
C LYS A 49 12.95 -1.77 -18.67
N PRO A 50 13.50 -2.45 -17.64
CA PRO A 50 14.58 -1.89 -16.85
C PRO A 50 15.77 -1.52 -17.75
N SER A 51 16.35 -0.35 -17.54
CA SER A 51 17.54 0.07 -18.27
C SER A 51 18.73 -0.77 -17.84
N THR A 52 19.52 -1.23 -18.80
CA THR A 52 20.80 -1.90 -18.55
C THR A 52 21.99 -0.96 -18.74
N GLU A 53 21.72 0.31 -19.04
CA GLU A 53 22.76 1.30 -19.34
C GLU A 53 23.43 1.80 -18.06
N LYS A 54 24.77 1.78 -18.02
CA LYS A 54 25.56 2.23 -16.86
C LYS A 54 25.18 3.63 -16.38
N ARG A 55 24.82 4.53 -17.30
CA ARG A 55 24.39 5.90 -16.98
C ARG A 55 23.10 5.93 -16.16
N ASP A 56 22.15 5.05 -16.47
CA ASP A 56 20.83 5.03 -15.83
C ASP A 56 20.93 4.37 -14.44
N ILE A 57 21.79 3.36 -14.31
CA ILE A 57 22.16 2.75 -13.03
C ILE A 57 22.86 3.78 -12.13
N ALA A 58 23.86 4.50 -12.65
CA ALA A 58 24.54 5.56 -11.91
C ALA A 58 23.57 6.67 -11.46
N ARG A 59 22.60 7.02 -12.30
CA ARG A 59 21.52 7.96 -11.95
C ARG A 59 20.60 7.40 -10.86
N ALA A 60 20.25 6.12 -10.90
CA ALA A 60 19.44 5.48 -9.86
C ALA A 60 20.17 5.48 -8.50
N LEU A 61 21.46 5.15 -8.50
CA LEU A 61 22.29 5.17 -7.30
C LEU A 61 22.48 6.59 -6.74
N SER A 62 22.58 7.61 -7.60
CA SER A 62 22.70 8.98 -7.12
C SER A 62 21.44 9.48 -6.42
N ARG A 63 20.25 8.95 -6.71
CA ARG A 63 19.02 9.26 -5.97
C ARG A 63 19.04 8.74 -4.53
N ALA A 64 19.86 7.74 -4.23
CA ALA A 64 20.05 7.24 -2.85
C ALA A 64 20.92 8.19 -2.01
N VAL A 65 21.64 9.12 -2.64
CA VAL A 65 22.51 10.08 -1.97
C VAL A 65 21.71 11.34 -1.62
N PRO A 66 21.58 11.70 -0.33
CA PRO A 66 20.91 12.93 0.08
C PRO A 66 21.49 14.16 -0.65
N GLY A 67 20.63 14.98 -1.27
CA GLY A 67 21.02 16.21 -1.97
C GLY A 67 21.43 16.05 -3.44
N CYS A 68 21.54 14.82 -3.96
CA CYS A 68 21.83 14.59 -5.37
C CYS A 68 20.55 14.55 -6.22
N ASN A 69 20.12 15.71 -6.73
CA ASN A 69 19.02 15.79 -7.70
C ASN A 69 19.48 15.36 -9.10
N GLY A 70 19.71 14.06 -9.31
CA GLY A 70 20.26 13.48 -10.54
C GLY A 70 19.51 13.76 -11.86
N ARG A 71 18.38 14.49 -11.83
CA ARG A 71 17.61 14.93 -13.02
C ARG A 71 17.74 16.41 -13.36
N LEU A 72 17.97 17.27 -12.36
CA LEU A 72 18.02 18.73 -12.52
C LEU A 72 19.48 19.15 -12.60
N GLY A 73 20.14 18.88 -13.73
CA GLY A 73 21.56 19.19 -13.90
C GLY A 73 21.89 20.57 -13.38
N ALA A 74 22.81 20.68 -12.42
CA ALA A 74 23.39 21.87 -11.77
C ALA A 74 22.49 23.07 -11.34
N CYS A 75 21.24 23.18 -11.77
CA CYS A 75 20.53 24.45 -11.86
C CYS A 75 19.47 24.68 -10.76
N ASN A 76 19.06 23.64 -10.02
CA ASN A 76 18.14 23.78 -8.88
C ASN A 76 18.52 22.78 -7.78
N THR A 77 19.51 23.15 -6.98
CA THR A 77 20.01 22.33 -5.85
C THR A 77 19.00 22.23 -4.71
N ASP A 78 17.94 23.03 -4.71
CA ASP A 78 16.95 23.09 -3.63
C ASP A 78 15.63 22.36 -3.94
N VAL A 79 15.49 21.63 -5.05
CA VAL A 79 14.24 20.91 -5.39
C VAL A 79 14.41 19.40 -5.31
N VAL A 80 13.72 18.75 -4.36
CA VAL A 80 13.76 17.29 -4.20
C VAL A 80 12.59 16.64 -4.95
N ILE A 81 12.92 15.68 -5.82
CA ILE A 81 11.96 14.78 -6.45
C ILE A 81 12.03 13.43 -5.72
N PRO A 82 11.03 13.06 -4.89
CA PRO A 82 11.02 11.78 -4.23
C PRO A 82 10.91 10.67 -5.28
N ALA A 83 11.91 9.81 -5.34
CA ALA A 83 11.94 8.65 -6.22
C ALA A 83 12.60 7.48 -5.49
N ILE A 84 12.10 6.26 -5.75
CA ILE A 84 12.75 5.04 -5.27
C ILE A 84 14.13 4.94 -5.95
N PRO A 85 15.22 4.69 -5.20
CA PRO A 85 16.56 4.52 -5.76
C PRO A 85 16.69 3.18 -6.50
N ALA A 86 16.02 3.07 -7.64
CA ALA A 86 15.98 1.87 -8.46
C ALA A 86 16.23 2.22 -9.93
N VAL A 87 16.76 1.24 -10.67
CA VAL A 87 17.08 1.34 -12.10
C VAL A 87 15.88 1.83 -12.89
N ASP A 88 16.05 2.86 -13.70
CA ASP A 88 14.97 3.45 -14.47
C ASP A 88 14.36 2.46 -15.47
N ILE A 89 13.04 2.55 -15.61
CA ILE A 89 12.30 1.83 -16.64
C ILE A 89 12.27 2.71 -17.88
N VAL A 90 12.80 2.20 -18.99
CA VAL A 90 12.97 2.92 -20.24
C VAL A 90 12.09 2.31 -21.33
N CYS A 91 11.64 3.15 -22.24
CA CYS A 91 10.88 2.72 -23.41
C CYS A 91 11.82 1.98 -24.39
N SER A 92 11.51 0.74 -24.74
CA SER A 92 12.29 -0.10 -25.65
C SER A 92 12.05 0.25 -27.13
N SER A 93 10.88 0.82 -27.45
CA SER A 93 10.54 1.21 -28.81
C SER A 93 11.14 2.57 -29.16
N CYS A 94 11.73 2.69 -30.35
CA CYS A 94 12.18 3.97 -30.90
C CYS A 94 11.02 4.96 -31.13
N SER A 95 9.77 4.48 -31.11
CA SER A 95 8.57 5.30 -31.11
C SER A 95 8.30 5.83 -29.70
N ASN A 96 8.01 7.12 -29.61
CA ASN A 96 7.48 7.74 -28.39
C ASN A 96 6.24 6.96 -27.91
N PRO A 97 6.00 6.87 -26.59
CA PRO A 97 4.82 6.21 -26.05
C PRO A 97 3.55 6.81 -26.68
N THR A 98 2.61 5.95 -27.05
CA THR A 98 1.41 6.38 -27.77
C THR A 98 0.54 7.30 -26.90
N GLN A 99 0.10 8.40 -27.49
CA GLN A 99 -0.91 9.29 -26.93
C GLN A 99 -2.33 8.91 -27.38
N ASP A 100 -2.49 7.84 -28.17
CA ASP A 100 -3.81 7.34 -28.55
C ASP A 100 -4.49 6.65 -27.36
N VAL A 101 -5.29 7.45 -26.66
CA VAL A 101 -6.13 7.04 -25.53
C VAL A 101 -7.61 6.98 -25.92
N SER A 102 -7.92 6.87 -27.21
CA SER A 102 -9.31 6.81 -27.72
C SER A 102 -10.14 5.68 -27.10
N SER A 103 -9.47 4.60 -26.68
CA SER A 103 -10.11 3.46 -26.00
C SER A 103 -10.41 3.70 -24.51
N TRP A 104 -9.88 4.77 -23.92
CA TRP A 104 -10.15 5.11 -22.52
C TRP A 104 -11.52 5.79 -22.39
N PRO A 105 -12.16 5.69 -21.22
CA PRO A 105 -13.36 6.50 -20.94
C PRO A 105 -13.09 7.99 -21.15
N LEU A 106 -14.04 8.70 -21.79
CA LEU A 106 -13.90 10.10 -22.20
C LEU A 106 -13.39 11.02 -21.07
N LEU A 107 -13.88 10.81 -19.85
CA LEU A 107 -13.46 11.58 -18.68
C LEU A 107 -11.95 11.48 -18.41
N LEU A 108 -11.36 10.32 -18.66
CA LEU A 108 -9.96 9.98 -18.36
C LEU A 108 -9.00 10.28 -19.51
N GLN A 109 -9.51 10.66 -20.68
CA GLN A 109 -8.66 11.00 -21.84
C GLN A 109 -7.89 12.31 -21.64
N LYS A 110 -8.25 13.12 -20.64
CA LYS A 110 -7.55 14.35 -20.25
C LYS A 110 -7.09 14.27 -18.79
N PRO A 111 -5.99 14.96 -18.43
CA PRO A 111 -5.54 15.03 -17.05
C PRO A 111 -6.62 15.52 -16.09
N LEU A 112 -6.77 14.82 -14.98
CA LEU A 112 -7.68 15.17 -13.89
C LEU A 112 -6.89 15.68 -12.68
N LEU A 113 -7.29 16.81 -12.12
CA LEU A 113 -6.71 17.39 -10.91
C LEU A 113 -7.79 17.57 -9.86
N LYS A 114 -7.46 17.29 -8.60
CA LYS A 114 -8.33 17.62 -7.48
C LYS A 114 -8.40 19.12 -7.29
N VAL A 115 -9.62 19.61 -7.15
CA VAL A 115 -9.97 21.02 -7.03
C VAL A 115 -10.97 21.22 -5.91
N LYS A 116 -11.26 22.50 -5.61
CA LYS A 116 -12.37 22.86 -4.72
C LYS A 116 -13.72 22.58 -5.37
N GLU A 117 -14.76 22.47 -4.56
CA GLU A 117 -16.11 22.11 -5.00
C GLU A 117 -16.66 23.07 -6.08
N GLU A 118 -16.28 24.35 -6.04
CA GLU A 118 -16.78 25.37 -6.97
C GLU A 118 -16.24 25.22 -8.40
N GLN A 119 -15.23 24.36 -8.60
CA GLN A 119 -14.53 24.15 -9.89
C GLN A 119 -14.83 22.77 -10.50
N TYR A 120 -15.85 22.08 -9.97
CA TYR A 120 -16.10 20.66 -10.17
C TYR A 120 -16.70 20.29 -11.54
N ASN A 121 -16.17 19.20 -12.13
CA ASN A 121 -16.81 18.45 -13.19
C ASN A 121 -17.57 17.26 -12.57
N GLU A 122 -18.81 17.00 -12.98
CA GLU A 122 -19.83 16.11 -12.37
C GLU A 122 -19.41 14.69 -11.91
N ALA A 123 -18.20 14.24 -12.22
CA ALA A 123 -17.68 12.91 -11.93
C ALA A 123 -17.65 12.56 -10.44
N LYS A 124 -18.34 11.48 -10.08
CA LYS A 124 -18.36 10.94 -8.72
C LYS A 124 -16.98 10.40 -8.34
N ALA A 125 -16.28 11.13 -7.47
CA ALA A 125 -14.92 10.79 -7.04
C ALA A 125 -14.75 10.84 -5.51
N PHE A 126 -13.85 9.99 -5.01
CA PHE A 126 -13.55 9.86 -3.58
C PHE A 126 -12.04 9.88 -3.33
N ALA A 127 -11.63 10.39 -2.17
CA ALA A 127 -10.25 10.38 -1.74
C ALA A 127 -9.80 8.94 -1.45
N SER A 128 -8.72 8.51 -2.10
CA SER A 128 -8.00 7.27 -1.77
C SER A 128 -6.67 7.57 -1.06
N GLY A 129 -6.72 8.60 -0.22
CA GLY A 129 -5.57 9.23 0.43
C GLY A 129 -5.43 10.71 0.04
N VAL A 130 -4.53 11.40 0.73
CA VAL A 130 -4.33 12.85 0.55
C VAL A 130 -3.99 13.20 -0.90
N ARG A 131 -3.09 12.41 -1.51
CA ARG A 131 -2.55 12.63 -2.87
C ARG A 131 -3.16 11.75 -3.96
N SER A 132 -4.28 11.07 -3.65
CA SER A 132 -4.87 10.11 -4.58
C SER A 132 -6.40 10.19 -4.55
N ALA A 133 -7.03 9.92 -5.67
CA ALA A 133 -8.48 9.82 -5.81
C ALA A 133 -8.83 8.48 -6.48
N VAL A 134 -10.08 8.10 -6.34
CA VAL A 134 -10.72 7.12 -7.21
C VAL A 134 -11.97 7.74 -7.80
N VAL A 135 -12.19 7.51 -9.08
CA VAL A 135 -13.31 8.05 -9.84
C VAL A 135 -14.13 6.92 -10.43
N LYS A 136 -15.45 7.01 -10.27
CA LYS A 136 -16.38 6.08 -10.88
C LYS A 136 -16.73 6.56 -12.28
N VAL A 137 -16.55 5.72 -13.29
CA VAL A 137 -16.93 6.04 -14.67
C VAL A 137 -17.85 4.94 -15.21
N GLY A 138 -19.10 5.30 -15.48
CA GLY A 138 -20.17 4.33 -15.76
C GLY A 138 -20.65 3.61 -14.50
N GLU A 139 -21.33 2.48 -14.66
CA GLU A 139 -22.02 1.81 -13.56
C GLU A 139 -21.10 1.04 -12.60
N ASN A 140 -20.03 0.41 -13.10
CA ASN A 140 -19.25 -0.57 -12.32
C ASN A 140 -17.72 -0.49 -12.55
N ARG A 141 -17.22 0.64 -13.06
CA ARG A 141 -15.78 0.80 -13.32
C ARG A 141 -15.19 1.93 -12.50
N TRP A 142 -14.09 1.61 -11.85
CA TRP A 142 -13.39 2.49 -10.93
C TRP A 142 -11.97 2.70 -11.39
N PHE A 143 -11.51 3.94 -11.30
CA PHE A 143 -10.19 4.31 -11.77
C PHE A 143 -9.47 5.07 -10.68
N ARG A 144 -8.24 4.65 -10.40
CA ARG A 144 -7.38 5.22 -9.39
C ARG A 144 -6.43 6.22 -10.01
N LEU A 145 -6.39 7.39 -9.40
CA LEU A 145 -5.54 8.51 -9.78
C LEU A 145 -4.55 8.76 -8.64
N LYS A 146 -3.26 8.43 -8.82
CA LYS A 146 -2.22 8.65 -7.80
C LYS A 146 -1.32 9.82 -8.23
N GLY A 147 -1.31 10.90 -7.46
CA GLY A 147 -0.64 12.14 -7.86
C GLY A 147 -1.56 13.16 -8.53
N CYS A 148 -2.87 13.10 -8.27
CA CYS A 148 -3.87 14.01 -8.84
C CYS A 148 -4.17 15.24 -7.97
N GLY A 149 -3.20 15.73 -7.20
CA GLY A 149 -3.36 16.88 -6.29
C GLY A 149 -3.46 16.49 -4.82
N ASN A 150 -3.23 17.47 -3.95
CA ASN A 150 -3.17 17.36 -2.49
C ASN A 150 -4.46 17.90 -1.87
N ASN A 151 -5.35 17.01 -1.44
CA ASN A 151 -6.73 17.39 -1.09
C ASN A 151 -7.37 18.20 -2.23
N ASP A 152 -7.89 19.39 -1.96
CA ASP A 152 -8.53 20.33 -2.88
C ASP A 152 -7.61 21.50 -3.28
N ASP A 153 -6.32 21.43 -2.92
CA ASP A 153 -5.33 22.50 -3.15
C ASP A 153 -4.51 22.33 -4.44
N GLY A 154 -4.84 21.35 -5.29
CA GLY A 154 -4.02 21.03 -6.46
C GLY A 154 -2.59 20.61 -6.08
N PHE A 155 -1.58 21.17 -6.74
CA PHE A 155 -0.17 20.93 -6.39
C PHE A 155 0.36 22.01 -5.45
N ILE A 156 0.88 21.60 -4.29
CA ILE A 156 1.45 22.51 -3.30
C ILE A 156 2.97 22.35 -3.25
N ILE A 157 3.69 23.46 -3.18
CA ILE A 157 5.13 23.47 -2.89
C ILE A 157 5.27 23.40 -1.38
N ARG A 158 5.86 22.32 -0.87
CA ARG A 158 6.26 22.24 0.53
C ARG A 158 7.71 22.71 0.62
N HIS A 159 7.95 23.63 1.55
CA HIS A 159 9.28 24.10 1.91
C HIS A 159 9.71 23.39 3.19
N THR A 160 10.85 22.71 3.17
CA THR A 160 11.49 22.19 4.37
C THR A 160 12.47 23.22 4.90
N LYS A 161 12.49 23.36 6.22
CA LYS A 161 13.47 24.21 6.91
C LYS A 161 14.79 23.46 6.99
N GLU A 162 15.86 24.21 7.25
CA GLU A 162 17.12 23.63 7.71
C GLU A 162 16.85 22.65 8.84
N GLY A 163 17.51 21.50 8.76
CA GLY A 163 17.32 20.40 9.68
C GLY A 163 18.62 19.69 9.97
N ILE A 164 18.50 18.62 10.73
CA ILE A 164 19.58 17.69 11.01
C ILE A 164 19.11 16.32 10.53
N ASP A 165 19.91 15.61 9.74
CA ASP A 165 19.57 14.26 9.28
C ASP A 165 19.70 13.22 10.41
N ALA A 166 19.43 11.95 10.10
CA ALA A 166 19.54 10.87 11.08
C ALA A 166 20.98 10.68 11.63
N LYS A 167 21.99 11.26 10.97
CA LYS A 167 23.41 11.18 11.35
C LYS A 167 23.87 12.37 12.18
N GLY A 168 23.02 13.37 12.39
CA GLY A 168 23.44 14.59 13.08
C GLY A 168 23.97 15.68 12.14
N GLU A 169 23.91 15.47 10.82
CA GLU A 169 24.47 16.41 9.83
C GLU A 169 23.46 17.47 9.38
N PRO A 170 23.89 18.72 9.13
CA PRO A 170 23.03 19.78 8.62
C PRO A 170 22.42 19.42 7.25
N VAL A 171 21.10 19.52 7.15
CA VAL A 171 20.37 19.36 5.89
C VAL A 171 19.94 20.75 5.41
N ALA A 172 20.40 21.12 4.23
CA ALA A 172 20.00 22.35 3.55
C ALA A 172 18.48 22.38 3.30
N PRO A 173 17.85 23.57 3.30
CA PRO A 173 16.43 23.69 3.02
C PRO A 173 16.15 23.23 1.59
N TYR A 174 15.01 22.57 1.39
CA TYR A 174 14.58 22.13 0.06
C TYR A 174 13.09 22.35 -0.16
N ARG A 175 12.68 22.18 -1.41
CA ARG A 175 11.31 22.29 -1.90
C ARG A 175 10.91 20.97 -2.54
N ASP A 176 9.70 20.52 -2.30
CA ASP A 176 9.10 19.40 -3.03
C ASP A 176 7.65 19.70 -3.42
N ILE A 177 7.20 19.10 -4.52
CA ILE A 177 5.81 19.18 -4.94
C ILE A 177 5.03 18.08 -4.22
N ARG A 178 4.01 18.46 -3.45
CA ARG A 178 3.06 17.52 -2.85
C ARG A 178 1.82 17.44 -3.72
N GLY A 179 1.17 16.29 -3.67
CA GLY A 179 -0.01 16.03 -4.48
C GLY A 179 0.30 15.45 -5.85
N SER A 180 1.57 15.41 -6.28
CA SER A 180 1.98 14.84 -7.56
C SER A 180 2.67 13.48 -7.43
N ALA A 181 2.67 12.74 -8.52
CA ALA A 181 3.72 11.78 -8.85
C ALA A 181 4.73 12.45 -9.80
N PHE A 182 5.77 11.73 -10.17
CA PHE A 182 6.72 12.12 -11.20
C PHE A 182 6.84 11.01 -12.22
N GLU A 183 7.25 11.35 -13.44
CA GLU A 183 7.26 10.44 -14.58
C GLU A 183 7.93 9.10 -14.28
N GLU A 184 9.12 9.08 -13.66
CA GLU A 184 9.82 7.81 -13.39
C GLU A 184 9.12 7.00 -12.29
N THR A 185 8.51 7.69 -11.33
CA THR A 185 7.69 7.03 -10.31
C THR A 185 6.45 6.43 -10.98
N ALA A 186 5.83 7.16 -11.90
CA ALA A 186 4.64 6.71 -12.58
C ALA A 186 4.91 5.50 -13.46
N ILE A 187 5.94 5.56 -14.31
CA ILE A 187 6.35 4.45 -15.17
C ILE A 187 6.72 3.24 -14.33
N ARG A 188 7.49 3.41 -13.25
CA ARG A 188 7.88 2.29 -12.38
C ARG A 188 6.67 1.65 -11.73
N GLU A 189 5.74 2.43 -11.20
CA GLU A 189 4.55 1.90 -10.53
C GLU A 189 3.64 1.14 -11.50
N LEU A 190 3.45 1.66 -12.72
CA LEU A 190 2.75 0.98 -13.80
C LEU A 190 3.46 -0.31 -14.22
N TYR A 191 4.79 -0.27 -14.36
CA TYR A 191 5.60 -1.43 -14.71
C TYR A 191 5.52 -2.54 -13.68
N MET A 192 5.75 -2.22 -12.41
CA MET A 192 5.68 -3.19 -11.32
C MET A 192 4.27 -3.75 -11.15
N SER A 193 3.23 -2.91 -11.29
CA SER A 193 1.83 -3.38 -11.23
C SER A 193 1.53 -4.37 -12.35
N SER A 194 2.04 -4.14 -13.56
CA SER A 194 1.92 -5.09 -14.68
C SER A 194 2.74 -6.36 -14.48
N CYS A 195 3.96 -6.28 -13.91
CA CYS A 195 4.72 -7.47 -13.57
C CYS A 195 3.98 -8.35 -12.55
N VAL A 196 3.40 -7.74 -11.52
CA VAL A 196 2.58 -8.47 -10.53
C VAL A 196 1.35 -9.10 -11.19
N ASP A 197 0.63 -8.35 -12.03
CA ASP A 197 -0.55 -8.89 -12.73
C ASP A 197 -0.17 -10.04 -13.67
N ASN A 198 0.94 -9.93 -14.40
CA ASN A 198 1.43 -10.99 -15.30
C ASN A 198 1.78 -12.29 -14.55
N VAL A 199 2.21 -12.19 -13.30
CA VAL A 199 2.48 -13.36 -12.43
C VAL A 199 1.19 -13.94 -11.86
N LEU A 200 0.26 -13.09 -11.43
CA LEU A 200 -0.95 -13.50 -10.70
C LEU A 200 -2.09 -13.95 -11.61
N ASN A 201 -2.30 -13.28 -12.74
CA ASN A 201 -3.45 -13.51 -13.62
C ASN A 201 -3.50 -14.93 -14.20
N PRO A 202 -2.38 -15.57 -14.63
CA PRO A 202 -2.38 -16.98 -15.05
C PRO A 202 -2.83 -17.95 -13.96
N GLN A 203 -2.76 -17.55 -12.69
CA GLN A 203 -3.18 -18.34 -11.52
C GLN A 203 -4.64 -18.07 -11.14
N GLY A 204 -5.38 -17.30 -11.95
CA GLY A 204 -6.75 -16.89 -11.65
C GLY A 204 -6.86 -15.81 -10.56
N VAL A 205 -5.74 -15.16 -10.22
CA VAL A 205 -5.70 -14.07 -9.23
C VAL A 205 -5.56 -12.74 -9.96
N SER A 206 -6.57 -11.87 -9.85
CA SER A 206 -6.51 -10.56 -10.49
C SER A 206 -5.75 -9.55 -9.63
N SER A 207 -4.85 -8.77 -10.23
CA SER A 207 -4.32 -7.58 -9.57
C SER A 207 -5.46 -6.58 -9.28
N CYS A 208 -5.40 -5.96 -8.10
CA CYS A 208 -6.37 -4.94 -7.72
C CYS A 208 -6.24 -3.64 -8.52
N ASN A 209 -5.06 -3.38 -9.09
CA ASN A 209 -4.81 -2.24 -9.97
C ASN A 209 -4.25 -2.74 -11.30
N LYS A 210 -4.90 -2.36 -12.39
CA LYS A 210 -4.47 -2.62 -13.75
C LYS A 210 -3.91 -1.34 -14.34
N SER A 211 -2.64 -1.40 -14.75
CA SER A 211 -1.93 -0.27 -15.35
C SER A 211 -2.64 0.22 -16.60
N MET A 212 -2.92 1.51 -16.68
CA MET A 212 -3.45 2.14 -17.90
C MET A 212 -2.44 3.10 -18.51
N GLY A 213 -1.91 4.02 -17.71
CA GLY A 213 -1.04 5.09 -18.18
C GLY A 213 -0.83 6.16 -17.13
N TYR A 214 -0.42 7.34 -17.55
CA TYR A 214 -0.24 8.47 -16.66
C TYR A 214 -0.55 9.80 -17.35
N TYR A 215 -0.90 10.79 -16.54
CA TYR A 215 -1.01 12.18 -16.95
C TYR A 215 0.33 12.88 -16.76
N ARG A 216 0.67 13.73 -17.72
CA ARG A 216 1.70 14.77 -17.59
C ARG A 216 0.98 16.11 -17.58
N TYR A 217 1.13 16.89 -16.52
CA TYR A 217 0.40 18.17 -16.40
C TYR A 217 1.15 19.29 -17.12
N ASP A 218 0.41 20.25 -17.66
CA ASP A 218 0.94 21.49 -18.26
C ASP A 218 0.54 22.73 -17.45
N GLU A 219 1.00 23.91 -17.89
CA GLU A 219 0.61 25.21 -17.33
C GLU A 219 -0.92 25.35 -17.22
N PRO A 220 -1.47 25.93 -16.13
CA PRO A 220 -0.76 26.58 -15.03
C PRO A 220 -0.33 25.63 -13.90
N ASN A 221 -0.36 24.31 -14.11
CA ASN A 221 -0.18 23.30 -13.06
C ASN A 221 1.29 22.89 -12.88
N LEU A 222 2.24 23.79 -13.18
CA LEU A 222 3.68 23.58 -13.10
C LEU A 222 4.29 24.46 -11.99
N PRO A 223 4.09 24.15 -10.70
CA PRO A 223 4.44 25.06 -9.61
C PRO A 223 5.95 25.35 -9.50
N LEU A 224 6.82 24.49 -10.07
CA LEU A 224 8.27 24.68 -10.14
C LEU A 224 8.78 24.84 -11.59
N GLY A 225 7.88 25.14 -12.53
CA GLY A 225 8.18 25.33 -13.94
C GLY A 225 8.32 24.04 -14.75
N PRO A 226 8.61 24.15 -16.06
CA PRO A 226 8.53 23.04 -17.02
C PRO A 226 9.60 21.95 -16.85
N HIS A 227 10.65 22.22 -16.07
CA HIS A 227 11.70 21.23 -15.80
C HIS A 227 11.32 20.22 -14.71
N VAL A 228 10.26 20.49 -13.95
CA VAL A 228 9.78 19.63 -12.86
C VAL A 228 8.30 19.37 -13.07
N THR A 229 7.99 18.49 -14.02
CA THR A 229 6.63 18.22 -14.45
C THR A 229 5.90 17.28 -13.49
N PRO A 230 4.83 17.73 -12.82
CA PRO A 230 3.95 16.84 -12.08
C PRO A 230 3.36 15.78 -13.01
N CYS A 231 3.15 14.59 -12.48
CA CYS A 231 2.45 13.51 -13.16
C CYS A 231 1.37 12.90 -12.26
N CYS A 232 0.43 12.17 -12.85
CA CYS A 232 -0.54 11.36 -12.11
C CYS A 232 -0.66 9.97 -12.75
N ILE A 233 -0.52 8.93 -11.94
CA ILE A 233 -0.68 7.55 -12.36
C ILE A 233 -2.16 7.25 -12.51
N VAL A 234 -2.54 6.58 -13.60
CA VAL A 234 -3.90 6.16 -13.90
C VAL A 234 -3.95 4.63 -13.98
N GLU A 235 -4.78 4.04 -13.14
CA GLU A 235 -5.01 2.60 -13.08
C GLU A 235 -6.51 2.32 -13.06
N GLU A 236 -6.97 1.27 -13.74
CA GLU A 236 -8.28 0.69 -13.45
C GLU A 236 -8.15 -0.09 -12.14
N THR A 237 -9.07 0.11 -11.20
CA THR A 237 -8.96 -0.47 -9.85
C THR A 237 -10.21 -1.27 -9.49
N LEU A 238 -10.02 -2.43 -8.89
CA LEU A 238 -11.10 -3.31 -8.41
C LEU A 238 -11.47 -3.05 -6.94
N GLY A 239 -10.78 -2.15 -6.23
CA GLY A 239 -11.08 -1.84 -4.83
C GLY A 239 -10.11 -0.85 -4.20
N ASP A 240 -10.52 -0.22 -3.08
CA ASP A 240 -9.73 0.75 -2.32
C ASP A 240 -8.55 0.10 -1.62
N ARG A 241 -7.54 0.96 -1.54
CA ARG A 241 -6.37 0.95 -0.70
C ARG A 241 -6.75 0.61 0.73
N ARG A 242 -5.88 -0.18 1.35
CA ARG A 242 -5.88 -0.65 2.76
C ARG A 242 -6.55 -1.99 3.00
N LEU A 243 -6.51 -2.88 2.01
CA LEU A 243 -6.48 -4.29 2.33
C LEU A 243 -5.40 -4.51 3.41
N GLY A 244 -4.17 -4.05 3.22
CA GLY A 244 -3.14 -4.03 4.26
C GLY A 244 -3.56 -3.39 5.59
N THR A 245 -3.93 -2.11 5.67
CA THR A 245 -4.20 -1.48 6.98
C THR A 245 -5.47 -2.01 7.67
N HIS A 246 -6.55 -2.28 6.93
CA HIS A 246 -7.79 -2.81 7.53
C HIS A 246 -7.73 -4.30 7.80
N ILE A 247 -7.08 -5.09 6.94
CA ILE A 247 -6.78 -6.50 7.25
C ILE A 247 -5.85 -6.55 8.44
N MET A 248 -4.75 -5.80 8.46
CA MET A 248 -3.72 -6.00 9.49
C MET A 248 -4.24 -5.58 10.87
N SER A 249 -4.93 -4.43 10.96
CA SER A 249 -5.62 -4.07 12.20
C SER A 249 -6.78 -5.02 12.52
N GLY A 250 -7.48 -5.54 11.50
CA GLY A 250 -8.51 -6.57 11.70
C GLY A 250 -7.93 -7.88 12.24
N ILE A 251 -6.81 -8.34 11.69
CA ILE A 251 -6.06 -9.51 12.14
C ILE A 251 -5.59 -9.25 13.56
N GLU A 252 -4.99 -8.11 13.87
CA GLU A 252 -4.50 -7.79 15.21
C GLU A 252 -5.62 -7.82 16.26
N ILE A 253 -6.82 -7.33 15.92
CA ILE A 253 -8.00 -7.40 16.79
C ILE A 253 -8.52 -8.84 16.93
N LEU A 254 -8.51 -9.60 15.83
CA LEU A 254 -9.09 -10.95 15.80
C LEU A 254 -8.13 -12.02 16.32
N LEU A 255 -6.82 -11.81 16.22
CA LEU A 255 -5.80 -12.83 16.49
C LEU A 255 -5.92 -13.41 17.90
N PRO A 256 -6.12 -12.62 18.98
CA PRO A 256 -6.33 -13.17 20.33
C PRO A 256 -7.63 -13.99 20.48
N LEU A 257 -8.60 -13.79 19.58
CA LEU A 257 -9.86 -14.56 19.55
C LEU A 257 -9.76 -15.81 18.68
N LEU A 258 -8.71 -15.93 17.86
CA LEU A 258 -8.51 -17.00 16.88
C LEU A 258 -7.38 -17.95 17.28
N VAL A 259 -6.47 -17.50 18.14
CA VAL A 259 -5.32 -18.27 18.61
C VAL A 259 -5.30 -18.20 20.14
N LYS A 260 -5.15 -19.36 20.78
CA LYS A 260 -4.94 -19.43 22.24
C LYS A 260 -3.50 -19.07 22.56
N GLU A 261 -3.29 -17.81 22.94
CA GLU A 261 -1.96 -17.28 23.25
C GLU A 261 -1.22 -18.13 24.29
N GLU A 262 -1.92 -18.61 25.31
CA GLU A 262 -1.40 -19.45 26.38
C GLU A 262 -0.92 -20.84 25.93
N GLU A 263 -1.35 -21.31 24.77
CA GLU A 263 -0.92 -22.59 24.19
C GLU A 263 0.23 -22.40 23.19
N ILE A 264 0.62 -21.16 22.87
CA ILE A 264 1.76 -20.86 22.00
C ILE A 264 3.06 -21.08 22.76
N LYS A 265 3.93 -21.92 22.21
CA LYS A 265 5.30 -22.07 22.70
C LYS A 265 6.22 -21.17 21.90
N GLU A 266 6.95 -20.32 22.59
CA GLU A 266 7.92 -19.41 21.97
C GLU A 266 8.94 -20.19 21.14
N GLU A 267 9.41 -21.34 21.64
CA GLU A 267 10.39 -22.17 20.95
C GLU A 267 9.86 -22.71 19.61
N ASP A 268 8.57 -23.06 19.55
CA ASP A 268 7.94 -23.52 18.31
C ASP A 268 7.86 -22.39 17.28
N LEU A 269 7.59 -21.15 17.72
CA LEU A 269 7.63 -19.97 16.86
C LEU A 269 9.07 -19.62 16.43
N LEU A 270 10.05 -19.72 17.31
CA LEU A 270 11.44 -19.45 16.96
C LEU A 270 12.02 -20.52 16.01
N SER A 271 11.51 -21.76 16.10
CA SER A 271 11.94 -22.88 15.25
C SER A 271 11.63 -22.68 13.77
N ILE A 272 10.67 -21.81 13.45
CA ILE A 272 10.26 -21.52 12.07
C ILE A 272 11.34 -20.75 11.32
N PHE A 273 12.21 -20.03 12.03
CA PHE A 273 13.30 -19.28 11.45
C PHE A 273 14.50 -20.18 11.16
N PRO A 274 15.04 -20.15 9.94
CA PRO A 274 16.26 -20.88 9.60
C PRO A 274 17.45 -20.45 10.48
N GLU A 275 18.43 -21.35 10.66
CA GLU A 275 19.66 -21.08 11.45
C GLU A 275 20.47 -19.89 10.94
N LYS A 276 20.39 -19.62 9.62
CA LYS A 276 21.09 -18.50 9.01
C LYS A 276 20.49 -17.13 9.36
N ARG A 277 19.35 -17.07 10.03
CA ARG A 277 18.73 -15.81 10.45
C ARG A 277 19.56 -15.16 11.56
N PRO A 278 20.03 -13.91 11.38
CA PRO A 278 20.74 -13.18 12.42
C PRO A 278 19.89 -13.04 13.69
N GLY A 279 20.53 -13.18 14.85
CA GLY A 279 19.86 -13.03 16.15
C GLY A 279 19.01 -14.24 16.58
N ARG A 280 18.98 -15.36 15.84
CA ARG A 280 18.19 -16.55 16.24
C ARG A 280 18.57 -17.12 17.60
N ASN A 281 19.86 -17.05 17.97
CA ASN A 281 20.41 -17.67 19.18
C ASN A 281 20.73 -16.65 20.29
N SER A 282 20.42 -15.37 20.11
CA SER A 282 20.62 -14.36 21.16
C SER A 282 19.29 -14.03 21.82
N ALA A 283 19.28 -14.02 23.16
CA ALA A 283 18.14 -13.50 23.93
C ALA A 283 17.89 -12.00 23.63
N ASP A 284 18.92 -11.31 23.14
CA ASP A 284 18.85 -9.94 22.67
C ASP A 284 18.53 -9.93 21.16
N MET A 285 17.25 -9.72 20.88
CA MET A 285 16.62 -9.34 19.61
C MET A 285 16.93 -10.18 18.36
N LEU A 286 15.91 -10.92 17.90
CA LEU A 286 15.80 -11.28 16.49
C LEU A 286 15.84 -10.00 15.67
N VAL A 287 16.79 -9.93 14.73
CA VAL A 287 16.74 -8.95 13.65
C VAL A 287 15.41 -9.11 12.95
N ASP A 288 14.65 -8.02 12.89
CA ASP A 288 13.32 -8.08 12.35
C ASP A 288 13.36 -8.30 10.82
N THR A 289 12.26 -8.76 10.24
CA THR A 289 12.21 -9.03 8.78
C THR A 289 12.37 -7.75 7.96
N CYS A 290 12.01 -6.59 8.52
CA CYS A 290 12.16 -5.30 7.87
C CYS A 290 13.63 -4.85 7.83
N GLU A 291 14.42 -5.13 8.87
CA GLU A 291 15.87 -4.92 8.92
C GLU A 291 16.63 -5.84 7.95
N LEU A 292 16.06 -7.01 7.63
CA LEU A 292 16.56 -7.88 6.56
C LEU A 292 16.16 -7.39 5.15
N MET A 293 15.22 -6.46 5.02
CA MET A 293 14.70 -5.97 3.73
C MET A 293 14.83 -4.46 3.59
N THR A 294 16.05 -3.92 3.59
CA THR A 294 16.28 -2.49 3.40
C THR A 294 15.99 -2.05 1.96
N ASP A 295 15.64 -0.76 1.77
CA ASP A 295 15.37 -0.17 0.44
C ASP A 295 16.54 -0.38 -0.56
N TYR A 296 17.78 -0.33 -0.07
CA TYR A 296 18.98 -0.58 -0.88
C TYR A 296 19.09 -2.06 -1.30
N MET A 297 18.69 -2.99 -0.43
CA MET A 297 18.69 -4.43 -0.75
C MET A 297 17.60 -4.77 -1.78
N ILE A 298 16.43 -4.13 -1.69
CA ILE A 298 15.36 -4.25 -2.70
C ILE A 298 15.88 -3.77 -4.06
N ALA A 299 16.67 -2.69 -4.10
CA ALA A 299 17.30 -2.21 -5.33
C ALA A 299 18.34 -3.18 -5.92
N LYS A 300 19.07 -3.94 -5.08
CA LYS A 300 20.03 -4.97 -5.53
C LYS A 300 19.38 -6.26 -6.03
N CYS A 301 18.25 -6.68 -5.46
CA CYS A 301 17.55 -7.90 -5.87
C CYS A 301 16.96 -7.83 -7.29
N SER A 302 16.87 -6.63 -7.89
CA SER A 302 16.39 -6.42 -9.26
C SER A 302 17.43 -6.59 -10.38
N GLU A 303 18.68 -6.97 -10.08
CA GLU A 303 19.75 -7.09 -11.09
C GLU A 303 20.45 -8.47 -11.06
N PRO A 304 21.06 -8.94 -12.17
CA PRO A 304 22.17 -9.88 -12.07
C PRO A 304 23.29 -9.23 -11.25
N PRO A 305 24.03 -9.99 -10.41
CA PRO A 305 25.00 -9.41 -9.49
C PRO A 305 26.02 -8.56 -10.25
N LEU A 306 25.94 -7.23 -10.10
CA LEU A 306 26.99 -6.33 -10.54
C LEU A 306 28.24 -6.63 -9.72
N GLU A 307 29.17 -7.36 -10.31
CA GLU A 307 30.50 -7.57 -9.74
C GLU A 307 31.14 -6.21 -9.42
N GLY A 308 31.55 -6.01 -8.15
CA GLY A 308 32.34 -4.85 -7.73
C GLY A 308 31.62 -3.74 -6.97
N PHE A 309 30.29 -3.77 -6.84
CA PHE A 309 29.56 -2.84 -5.96
C PHE A 309 29.20 -3.53 -4.63
N GLY A 310 30.14 -3.52 -3.68
CA GLY A 310 29.86 -3.87 -2.28
C GLY A 310 28.86 -2.88 -1.66
N MET A 311 28.16 -3.27 -0.59
CA MET A 311 27.38 -2.29 0.16
C MET A 311 28.31 -1.24 0.77
N PRO A 312 28.00 0.06 0.64
CA PRO A 312 28.62 1.04 1.51
C PRO A 312 28.32 0.66 2.97
N ALA A 313 29.36 0.54 3.79
CA ALA A 313 29.27 0.09 5.19
C ALA A 313 28.28 0.91 6.04
N GLU A 314 27.97 2.12 5.57
CA GLU A 314 27.08 3.12 6.16
C GLU A 314 25.57 2.84 6.05
N PHE A 315 25.11 1.90 5.22
CA PHE A 315 23.68 1.56 5.12
C PHE A 315 23.24 0.44 6.08
N GLY A 316 24.18 -0.18 6.81
CA GLY A 316 23.90 -1.30 7.72
C GLY A 316 23.27 -2.52 7.03
N GLY A 317 23.10 -3.61 7.79
CA GLY A 317 22.34 -4.78 7.36
C GLY A 317 23.16 -5.94 6.80
N TYR A 318 22.46 -6.93 6.22
CA TYR A 318 22.98 -8.26 5.87
C TYR A 318 22.93 -8.54 4.36
N PRO A 319 23.84 -7.94 3.57
CA PRO A 319 23.77 -7.98 2.10
C PRO A 319 24.07 -9.35 1.49
N ASP A 320 24.89 -10.13 2.18
CA ASP A 320 25.34 -11.44 1.69
C ASP A 320 24.38 -12.58 2.09
N LEU A 321 23.33 -12.27 2.84
CA LEU A 321 22.34 -13.27 3.22
C LEU A 321 21.35 -13.51 2.06
N PRO A 322 21.00 -14.77 1.77
CA PRO A 322 20.00 -15.10 0.75
C PRO A 322 18.60 -14.60 1.17
N ARG A 323 17.78 -14.19 0.20
CA ARG A 323 16.41 -13.68 0.43
C ARG A 323 15.36 -14.70 0.05
N ASP A 324 15.49 -15.89 0.62
CA ASP A 324 14.65 -17.04 0.34
C ASP A 324 14.25 -17.75 1.64
N HIS A 325 13.70 -18.95 1.49
CA HIS A 325 13.30 -19.83 2.59
C HIS A 325 14.45 -20.22 3.54
N THR A 326 15.71 -19.92 3.20
CA THR A 326 16.87 -20.17 4.08
C THR A 326 17.15 -19.02 5.03
N LEU A 327 16.43 -17.90 4.93
CA LEU A 327 16.51 -16.75 5.85
C LEU A 327 15.16 -16.41 6.50
N PHE A 328 14.07 -16.50 5.74
CA PHE A 328 12.73 -16.18 6.23
C PHE A 328 12.06 -17.38 6.89
N GLY A 329 11.20 -17.10 7.87
CA GLY A 329 10.49 -18.13 8.62
C GLY A 329 9.60 -18.99 7.71
N ALA A 330 9.39 -20.26 8.06
CA ALA A 330 8.51 -21.16 7.32
C ALA A 330 7.26 -21.54 8.14
N LEU A 331 6.18 -20.77 8.00
CA LEU A 331 4.91 -21.04 8.70
C LEU A 331 4.25 -22.39 8.33
N GLY A 332 4.64 -23.01 7.21
CA GLY A 332 4.05 -24.27 6.75
C GLY A 332 4.25 -25.45 7.71
N SER A 333 5.21 -25.36 8.64
CA SER A 333 5.52 -26.39 9.63
C SER A 333 5.04 -26.08 11.05
N THR A 334 4.55 -24.87 11.29
CA THR A 334 4.19 -24.41 12.64
C THR A 334 2.75 -24.74 12.97
N ILE A 335 2.54 -25.29 14.15
CA ILE A 335 1.22 -25.61 14.66
C ILE A 335 0.80 -24.43 15.53
N LEU A 336 -0.24 -23.70 15.12
CA LEU A 336 -0.87 -22.73 16.00
C LEU A 336 -2.08 -23.39 16.70
N PRO A 337 -2.26 -23.17 18.01
CA PRO A 337 -3.41 -23.68 18.75
C PRO A 337 -4.65 -22.85 18.44
N GLU A 338 -5.41 -23.30 17.45
CA GLU A 338 -6.53 -22.57 16.86
C GLU A 338 -7.83 -22.74 17.64
N ILE A 339 -8.59 -21.66 17.74
CA ILE A 339 -9.94 -21.67 18.29
C ILE A 339 -10.93 -21.03 17.33
N ALA A 340 -12.15 -21.57 17.35
CA ALA A 340 -13.30 -20.82 16.88
C ALA A 340 -13.55 -19.66 17.86
N PRO A 341 -13.68 -18.42 17.36
CA PRO A 341 -13.94 -17.29 18.24
C PRO A 341 -15.31 -17.47 18.91
N ASP A 342 -15.40 -17.14 20.19
CA ASP A 342 -16.66 -17.16 20.92
C ASP A 342 -17.60 -16.08 20.36
N GLU A 343 -18.75 -16.50 19.81
CA GLU A 343 -19.77 -15.61 19.27
C GLU A 343 -20.35 -14.63 20.31
N CYS A 344 -20.22 -14.95 21.60
CA CYS A 344 -20.65 -14.10 22.71
C CYS A 344 -19.62 -13.02 23.05
N VAL A 345 -18.36 -13.19 22.62
CA VAL A 345 -17.29 -12.21 22.85
C VAL A 345 -17.26 -11.25 21.68
N ILE A 346 -17.75 -10.03 21.91
CA ILE A 346 -17.85 -9.02 20.87
C ILE A 346 -16.51 -8.29 20.75
N PRO A 347 -15.94 -8.19 19.53
CA PRO A 347 -14.65 -7.56 19.35
C PRO A 347 -14.72 -6.07 19.71
N GLN A 348 -13.61 -5.53 20.20
CA GLN A 348 -13.49 -4.09 20.40
C GLN A 348 -13.32 -3.38 19.05
N GLN A 349 -14.02 -2.25 18.88
CA GLN A 349 -13.75 -1.30 17.81
C GLN A 349 -12.76 -0.25 18.30
N TRP A 350 -11.77 0.05 17.48
CA TRP A 350 -10.84 1.13 17.79
C TRP A 350 -11.42 2.48 17.38
N THR A 351 -11.40 3.45 18.28
CA THR A 351 -11.85 4.83 18.05
C THR A 351 -10.68 5.81 18.22
N ARG A 352 -10.90 7.09 17.92
CA ARG A 352 -9.89 8.14 18.24
C ARG A 352 -9.59 8.23 19.74
N GLU A 353 -10.49 7.74 20.57
CA GLU A 353 -10.40 7.75 22.03
C GLU A 353 -9.87 6.40 22.58
N GLY A 354 -9.38 5.51 21.71
CA GLY A 354 -8.92 4.17 22.05
C GLY A 354 -9.94 3.07 21.77
N PRO A 355 -9.69 1.84 22.23
CA PRO A 355 -10.58 0.70 22.01
C PRO A 355 -11.89 0.86 22.80
N ARG A 356 -13.00 0.48 22.18
CA ARG A 356 -14.36 0.51 22.74
C ARG A 356 -15.10 -0.75 22.34
N GLU A 357 -16.15 -1.12 23.07
CA GLU A 357 -17.06 -2.15 22.58
C GLU A 357 -17.59 -1.78 21.18
N ALA A 358 -17.63 -2.75 20.27
CA ALA A 358 -18.26 -2.57 18.98
C ALA A 358 -19.75 -2.23 19.14
N ASP A 359 -20.28 -1.47 18.20
CA ASP A 359 -21.70 -1.10 18.21
C ASP A 359 -22.57 -2.37 18.17
N SER A 360 -23.56 -2.46 19.07
CA SER A 360 -24.44 -3.64 19.21
C SER A 360 -25.12 -4.11 17.91
N ARG A 361 -25.23 -3.24 16.90
CA ARG A 361 -25.71 -3.61 15.55
C ARG A 361 -24.80 -4.61 14.84
N TRP A 362 -23.54 -4.74 15.26
CA TRP A 362 -22.56 -5.68 14.69
C TRP A 362 -22.82 -7.11 15.16
N ASN A 363 -23.48 -7.30 16.31
CA ASN A 363 -23.58 -8.59 17.01
C ASN A 363 -24.12 -9.70 16.12
N LYS A 364 -25.15 -9.40 15.34
CA LYS A 364 -25.75 -10.36 14.41
C LYS A 364 -24.73 -10.79 13.33
N VAL A 365 -24.09 -9.82 12.69
CA VAL A 365 -23.10 -10.07 11.64
C VAL A 365 -21.88 -10.79 12.20
N TRP A 366 -21.43 -10.41 13.40
CA TRP A 366 -20.33 -11.07 14.12
C TRP A 366 -20.64 -12.55 14.36
N LYS A 367 -21.77 -12.83 15.02
CA LYS A 367 -22.21 -14.20 15.32
C LYS A 367 -22.31 -15.06 14.07
N GLU A 368 -22.95 -14.56 13.00
CA GLU A 368 -23.02 -15.28 11.72
C GLU A 368 -21.64 -15.59 11.13
N ASN A 369 -20.64 -14.72 11.30
CA ASN A 369 -19.28 -14.97 10.82
C ASN A 369 -18.51 -15.95 11.73
N CYS A 370 -18.67 -15.88 13.05
CA CYS A 370 -18.11 -16.85 13.99
C CYS A 370 -18.64 -18.27 13.72
N GLU A 371 -19.95 -18.42 13.50
CA GLU A 371 -20.58 -19.69 13.15
C GLU A 371 -20.04 -20.24 11.82
N ASN A 372 -19.89 -19.38 10.80
CA ASN A 372 -19.36 -19.78 9.50
C ASN A 372 -17.89 -20.21 9.58
N LEU A 373 -17.06 -19.44 10.29
CA LEU A 373 -15.66 -19.77 10.51
C LEU A 373 -15.52 -21.09 11.26
N SER A 374 -16.34 -21.31 12.31
CA SER A 374 -16.38 -22.57 13.06
C SER A 374 -16.65 -23.76 12.16
N LYS A 375 -17.65 -23.66 11.27
CA LYS A 375 -17.96 -24.71 10.28
C LYS A 375 -16.80 -24.96 9.32
N CYS A 376 -16.14 -23.91 8.85
CA CYS A 376 -14.96 -24.04 7.97
C CYS A 376 -13.79 -24.73 8.68
N LEU A 377 -13.52 -24.38 9.94
CA LEU A 377 -12.46 -25.02 10.73
C LEU A 377 -12.75 -26.49 11.00
N SER A 378 -13.98 -26.85 11.35
CA SER A 378 -14.38 -28.25 11.51
C SER A 378 -14.17 -29.04 10.22
N LYS A 379 -14.62 -28.48 9.08
CA LYS A 379 -14.43 -29.12 7.77
C LYS A 379 -12.94 -29.29 7.42
N LEU A 380 -12.11 -28.29 7.65
CA LEU A 380 -10.66 -28.38 7.41
C LEU A 380 -10.00 -29.49 8.25
N LYS A 381 -10.44 -29.65 9.50
CA LYS A 381 -9.98 -30.74 10.39
C LYS A 381 -10.45 -32.12 9.89
N GLU A 382 -11.65 -32.21 9.33
CA GLU A 382 -12.21 -33.44 8.73
C GLU A 382 -11.51 -33.83 7.42
N ASP A 383 -11.30 -32.87 6.52
CA ASP A 383 -10.70 -33.10 5.19
C ASP A 383 -9.21 -33.47 5.29
N ALA A 384 -8.56 -33.12 6.40
CA ALA A 384 -7.12 -33.31 6.58
C ALA A 384 -6.78 -33.72 8.03
N PRO A 385 -7.23 -34.89 8.52
CA PRO A 385 -7.11 -35.26 9.94
C PRO A 385 -5.65 -35.36 10.43
N ASN A 386 -4.72 -35.61 9.50
CA ASN A 386 -3.28 -35.70 9.76
C ASN A 386 -2.52 -34.42 9.38
N ARG A 387 -3.18 -33.47 8.71
CA ARG A 387 -2.60 -32.19 8.29
C ARG A 387 -3.20 -31.15 9.18
N LYS A 388 -2.43 -30.64 10.15
CA LYS A 388 -2.90 -29.56 11.02
C LYS A 388 -3.04 -28.32 10.12
N PRO A 389 -4.27 -27.91 9.73
CA PRO A 389 -4.42 -26.73 8.87
C PRO A 389 -3.88 -25.54 9.65
N ALA A 390 -3.24 -24.59 8.98
CA ALA A 390 -2.88 -23.31 9.59
C ALA A 390 -3.98 -22.31 9.24
N ILE A 391 -4.80 -21.95 10.23
CA ILE A 391 -5.86 -20.95 10.16
C ILE A 391 -5.28 -19.63 9.70
N LEU A 392 -4.04 -19.28 10.04
CA LEU A 392 -3.39 -18.09 9.46
C LEU A 392 -3.24 -18.22 7.95
N THR A 393 -2.79 -19.37 7.41
CA THR A 393 -2.70 -19.58 5.96
C THR A 393 -4.08 -19.54 5.30
N TYR A 394 -5.09 -20.14 5.94
CA TYR A 394 -6.48 -20.07 5.50
C TYR A 394 -7.02 -18.63 5.55
N LEU A 395 -6.81 -17.92 6.65
CA LEU A 395 -7.19 -16.54 6.90
C LEU A 395 -6.47 -15.63 5.90
N PHE A 396 -5.16 -15.70 5.71
CA PHE A 396 -4.49 -14.93 4.67
C PHE A 396 -5.06 -15.21 3.27
N SER A 397 -5.43 -16.47 2.96
CA SER A 397 -6.07 -16.81 1.69
C SER A 397 -7.54 -16.37 1.57
N ARG A 398 -8.23 -16.10 2.68
CA ARG A 398 -9.69 -15.85 2.73
C ARG A 398 -10.10 -14.50 3.31
N ILE A 399 -9.25 -13.84 4.07
CA ILE A 399 -9.54 -12.62 4.82
C ILE A 399 -9.99 -11.52 3.89
N GLY A 400 -9.37 -11.35 2.72
CA GLY A 400 -9.84 -10.35 1.77
C GLY A 400 -11.30 -10.57 1.37
N TYR A 401 -11.69 -11.84 1.20
CA TYR A 401 -13.05 -12.24 0.88
C TYR A 401 -14.00 -12.11 2.09
N ASP A 402 -13.60 -12.60 3.27
CA ASP A 402 -14.44 -12.64 4.48
C ASP A 402 -14.57 -11.24 5.13
N CYS A 403 -13.50 -10.44 5.19
CA CYS A 403 -13.59 -9.02 5.55
C CYS A 403 -14.48 -8.27 4.56
N GLY A 404 -14.36 -8.56 3.25
CA GLY A 404 -15.26 -8.01 2.24
C GLY A 404 -16.72 -8.35 2.51
N LYS A 405 -17.02 -9.61 2.88
CA LYS A 405 -18.37 -10.09 3.22
C LYS A 405 -18.91 -9.44 4.49
N PHE A 406 -18.08 -9.34 5.53
CA PHE A 406 -18.43 -8.67 6.78
C PHE A 406 -18.74 -7.19 6.57
N MET A 407 -17.89 -6.47 5.81
CA MET A 407 -18.11 -5.07 5.47
C MET A 407 -19.39 -4.86 4.65
N ARG A 408 -19.74 -5.78 3.73
CA ARG A 408 -21.04 -5.76 3.03
C ARG A 408 -22.21 -5.86 4.00
N GLY A 409 -22.12 -6.74 4.99
CA GLY A 409 -23.13 -6.89 6.04
C GLY A 409 -23.30 -5.63 6.89
N LEU A 410 -22.20 -5.04 7.36
CA LEU A 410 -22.23 -3.79 8.13
C LEU A 410 -22.82 -2.62 7.31
N HIS A 411 -22.49 -2.56 6.02
CA HIS A 411 -23.03 -1.54 5.12
C HIS A 411 -24.54 -1.71 4.90
N ALA A 412 -25.01 -2.94 4.66
CA ALA A 412 -26.45 -3.23 4.57
C ALA A 412 -27.23 -2.80 5.83
N MET A 413 -26.54 -2.72 6.96
CA MET A 413 -27.08 -2.27 8.25
C MET A 413 -26.81 -0.79 8.56
N TYR A 414 -26.20 -0.04 7.63
CA TYR A 414 -25.84 1.39 7.77
C TYR A 414 -24.99 1.70 9.00
N VAL A 415 -24.00 0.84 9.27
CA VAL A 415 -23.12 0.97 10.43
C VAL A 415 -21.77 1.54 10.02
N LYS A 416 -21.33 2.63 10.67
CA LYS A 416 -20.02 3.26 10.41
C LYS A 416 -18.94 2.60 11.26
N ALA A 417 -17.86 2.14 10.62
CA ALA A 417 -16.64 1.74 11.31
C ALA A 417 -15.60 2.88 11.25
N TYR A 418 -14.98 3.18 12.39
CA TYR A 418 -13.82 4.06 12.45
C TYR A 418 -12.57 3.19 12.65
N THR A 419 -11.47 3.54 11.98
CA THR A 419 -10.16 2.94 12.23
C THR A 419 -9.17 4.07 12.56
N PRO A 420 -8.58 4.10 13.77
CA PRO A 420 -7.54 5.07 14.06
C PRO A 420 -6.25 4.65 13.37
N PHE A 421 -5.58 5.63 12.78
CA PHE A 421 -4.19 5.52 12.36
C PHE A 421 -3.32 5.82 13.58
N GLY A 422 -2.52 4.86 14.02
CA GLY A 422 -1.48 5.02 15.02
C GLY A 422 -1.70 4.16 16.26
N VAL A 423 -1.14 2.94 16.25
CA VAL A 423 -0.85 2.18 17.47
C VAL A 423 0.63 1.80 17.42
N ARG A 424 1.33 2.10 18.52
CA ARG A 424 2.71 1.71 18.82
C ARG A 424 2.71 0.29 19.39
N GLU A 425 3.73 -0.48 18.99
CA GLU A 425 4.30 -1.70 19.59
C GLU A 425 3.50 -2.39 20.72
N SER A 426 2.88 -3.53 20.39
CA SER A 426 2.68 -4.66 21.32
C SER A 426 2.30 -5.93 20.55
N PHE A 427 2.96 -7.06 20.85
CA PHE A 427 2.70 -8.46 20.45
C PHE A 427 2.67 -8.79 18.94
N SER A 428 2.21 -7.89 18.06
CA SER A 428 2.21 -8.05 16.61
C SER A 428 3.62 -8.26 16.04
N THR A 429 4.67 -7.72 16.67
CA THR A 429 6.06 -7.85 16.22
C THR A 429 6.51 -9.31 16.10
N LEU A 430 6.12 -10.22 17.00
CA LEU A 430 6.63 -11.60 17.02
C LEU A 430 6.00 -12.51 15.94
N LEU A 431 4.71 -12.34 15.63
CA LEU A 431 4.03 -13.13 14.59
C LEU A 431 4.42 -12.65 13.17
N PHE A 432 4.80 -11.37 13.01
CA PHE A 432 5.25 -10.82 11.73
C PHE A 432 6.67 -11.20 11.32
N LEU A 433 7.46 -11.76 12.23
CA LEU A 433 8.80 -12.23 11.90
C LEU A 433 8.76 -13.38 10.88
N ALA A 434 7.65 -14.15 10.83
CA ALA A 434 7.52 -15.53 10.36
C ALA A 434 7.29 -15.81 8.86
N LEU A 435 7.06 -14.80 8.02
CA LEU A 435 6.44 -15.04 6.71
C LEU A 435 7.47 -15.32 5.60
N PRO A 436 7.39 -16.48 4.90
CA PRO A 436 8.05 -16.66 3.62
C PRO A 436 7.07 -16.32 2.50
N PHE A 437 7.44 -15.42 1.59
CA PHE A 437 6.84 -15.41 0.26
C PHE A 437 7.47 -16.54 -0.55
N LYS A 438 6.82 -17.71 -0.58
CA LYS A 438 7.23 -18.80 -1.47
C LYS A 438 6.69 -18.53 -2.87
N PHE A 439 7.50 -17.90 -3.72
CA PHE A 439 7.33 -18.00 -5.16
C PHE A 439 8.29 -19.09 -5.65
N ASP A 440 7.75 -20.24 -6.02
CA ASP A 440 8.52 -21.23 -6.79
C ASP A 440 8.73 -20.64 -8.20
N VAL A 441 9.77 -19.81 -8.37
CA VAL A 441 10.25 -19.34 -9.66
C VAL A 441 11.24 -20.38 -10.18
N TYR A 442 10.76 -21.27 -11.05
CA TYR A 442 11.66 -22.00 -11.94
C TYR A 442 12.02 -21.05 -13.09
N PHE A 443 13.30 -20.71 -13.20
CA PHE A 443 13.88 -20.12 -14.41
C PHE A 443 13.99 -21.18 -15.51
#